data_AF-A0A497FRV4-F1
#
_entry.id   AF-A0A497FRV4-F1
#
_cell.length_a   1.000
_cell.length_b   1.000
_cell.length_c   1.000
_cell.angle_alpha   90.00
_cell.angle_beta   90.00
_cell.angle_gamma   90.00
#
_symmetry.space_group_name_H-M   'P 1'
#
loop_
_entity.id
_entity.type
_entity.pdbx_description
1 polymer ?
#
loop_
_entity_poly.entity_id
_entity_poly.type
_entity_poly.pdbx_seq_one_letter_code
_entity_poly.pdbx_strand_id
1 'polypeptide(L)'
;MRYQDENDKWLQTFLRRTFYKGFKQPDRYPNWSRVELFVTANCNQQCKYCYLARYGHLLYPEYDPDTVVQNARRLLDWLKVNGFRPNLELFSGEPLVQQVGFKVIDAVLKRRFPSLVIPTNFSFMLSDKLVEKVERRIRTARKHGIRLFLSASIDGKYCEANRPLKGYDVDPRDDAFYDKVFAFCSKHGFGFHPMVYSELIEYWPENFLWFQAMFKKHKIPWWNLYLLEVRNPEWTPRQIQHLGNFIKFLVRWTYSKTGKHKFIDFIFKQKGFNILSNPLTRVGRGLGCSIQSVMSVRLQDLAIFPCHRTAYPQFKVAQFDERMQIRAVNPDLWMTVLTFDANTLPYCETCPVKYLCGKGCLGAQFETTGDLFTPIPTVCQMEHWKLYSYVEALKEIGMLDVIKEIVEPDKRYSIEWLEGELKR
;
A
#
# COMPACT_ATOMS: atom_id res chain seq x y z
N MET A 1 30.96 -23.88 -13.72
CA MET A 1 29.49 -23.85 -13.56
C MET A 1 28.97 -22.83 -14.56
N ARG A 2 27.85 -23.05 -15.27
CA ARG A 2 27.35 -22.03 -16.22
C ARG A 2 26.75 -20.87 -15.41
N TYR A 3 26.88 -19.64 -15.89
CA TYR A 3 26.39 -18.41 -15.24
C TYR A 3 24.93 -18.53 -14.73
N GLN A 4 24.03 -19.12 -15.54
CA GLN A 4 22.64 -19.34 -15.13
C GLN A 4 22.50 -20.33 -13.95
N ASP A 5 23.31 -21.39 -13.92
CA ASP A 5 23.25 -22.40 -12.85
C ASP A 5 23.69 -21.77 -11.51
N GLU A 6 24.65 -20.85 -11.54
CA GLU A 6 25.10 -20.07 -10.37
C GLU A 6 23.99 -19.12 -9.88
N ASN A 7 23.36 -18.37 -10.79
CA ASN A 7 22.26 -17.46 -10.49
C ASN A 7 21.05 -18.20 -9.89
N ASP A 8 20.67 -19.34 -10.47
CA ASP A 8 19.58 -20.18 -9.95
C ASP A 8 19.93 -20.68 -8.54
N LYS A 9 21.14 -21.19 -8.33
CA LYS A 9 21.58 -21.69 -7.01
C LYS A 9 21.63 -20.58 -5.96
N TRP A 10 22.09 -19.39 -6.34
CA TRP A 10 22.12 -18.22 -5.47
C TRP A 10 20.72 -17.80 -5.05
N LEU A 11 19.82 -17.64 -6.02
CA LEU A 11 18.42 -17.29 -5.75
C LEU A 11 17.75 -18.33 -4.85
N GLN A 12 17.92 -19.63 -5.13
CA GLN A 12 17.34 -20.69 -4.30
C GLN A 12 17.87 -20.66 -2.86
N THR A 13 19.16 -20.33 -2.68
CA THR A 13 19.75 -20.15 -1.35
C THR A 13 19.11 -18.98 -0.61
N PHE A 14 18.90 -17.86 -1.30
CA PHE A 14 18.21 -16.70 -0.75
C PHE A 14 16.77 -17.05 -0.33
N LEU A 15 15.96 -17.58 -1.24
CA LEU A 15 14.57 -17.95 -1.00
C LEU A 15 14.41 -18.90 0.19
N ARG A 16 15.30 -19.88 0.33
CA ARG A 16 15.32 -20.83 1.46
C ARG A 16 15.54 -20.13 2.81
N ARG A 17 16.39 -19.09 2.84
CA ARG A 17 16.74 -18.35 4.06
C ARG A 17 15.71 -17.29 4.43
N THR A 18 14.98 -16.76 3.44
CA THR A 18 13.99 -15.68 3.62
C THR A 18 12.56 -16.21 3.46
N PHE A 19 11.99 -16.09 2.25
CA PHE A 19 10.58 -16.35 1.95
C PHE A 19 10.12 -17.75 2.35
N TYR A 20 10.85 -18.82 2.01
CA TYR A 20 10.40 -20.18 2.34
C TYR A 20 10.36 -20.41 3.86
N LYS A 21 11.29 -19.81 4.59
CA LYS A 21 11.30 -19.86 6.05
C LYS A 21 10.11 -19.10 6.63
N GLY A 22 9.83 -17.91 6.09
CA GLY A 22 8.66 -17.11 6.50
C GLY A 22 7.32 -17.71 6.08
N PHE A 23 7.24 -18.39 4.95
CA PHE A 23 6.05 -19.11 4.53
C PHE A 23 5.77 -20.32 5.44
N LYS A 24 6.80 -20.97 5.99
CA LYS A 24 6.64 -22.07 6.97
C LYS A 24 6.36 -21.57 8.38
N GLN A 25 6.93 -20.42 8.77
CA GLN A 25 6.86 -19.86 10.12
C GLN A 25 6.45 -18.37 10.06
N PRO A 26 5.22 -18.06 9.66
CA PRO A 26 4.78 -16.69 9.39
C PRO A 26 4.85 -15.76 10.61
N ASP A 27 4.63 -16.30 11.80
CA ASP A 27 4.68 -15.52 13.06
C ASP A 27 6.12 -15.19 13.48
N ARG A 28 7.09 -16.07 13.16
CA ARG A 28 8.50 -15.86 13.48
C ARG A 28 9.21 -14.96 12.49
N TYR A 29 8.82 -15.00 11.21
CA TYR A 29 9.42 -14.21 10.14
C TYR A 29 8.35 -13.43 9.37
N PRO A 30 7.67 -12.47 10.03
CA PRO A 30 6.52 -11.76 9.45
C PRO A 30 6.87 -10.93 8.21
N ASN A 31 8.13 -10.51 8.06
CA ASN A 31 8.61 -9.77 6.89
C ASN A 31 8.79 -10.66 5.65
N TRP A 32 8.72 -11.99 5.76
CA TRP A 32 8.94 -12.90 4.63
C TRP A 32 7.78 -13.87 4.44
N SER A 33 6.60 -13.53 5.00
CA SER A 33 5.47 -14.45 5.12
C SER A 33 4.31 -14.15 4.18
N ARG A 34 4.54 -13.33 3.15
CA ARG A 34 3.48 -12.83 2.26
C ARG A 34 3.75 -13.06 0.79
N VAL A 35 2.67 -13.32 0.05
CA VAL A 35 2.66 -13.42 -1.41
C VAL A 35 1.56 -12.51 -1.94
N GLU A 36 1.91 -11.58 -2.83
CA GLU A 36 0.95 -10.76 -3.57
C GLU A 36 0.72 -11.35 -4.95
N LEU A 37 -0.55 -11.50 -5.33
CA LEU A 37 -1.00 -12.08 -6.58
C LEU A 37 -1.54 -10.98 -7.47
N PHE A 38 -0.87 -10.70 -8.59
CA PHE A 38 -1.40 -9.75 -9.57
C PHE A 38 -2.40 -10.48 -10.45
N VAL A 39 -3.67 -10.12 -10.33
CA VAL A 39 -4.73 -10.85 -11.04
C VAL A 39 -4.97 -10.28 -12.43
N THR A 40 -5.09 -8.96 -12.54
CA THR A 40 -5.54 -8.31 -13.77
C THR A 40 -5.15 -6.83 -13.77
N ALA A 41 -4.84 -6.27 -14.93
CA ALA A 41 -4.74 -4.82 -15.09
C ALA A 41 -6.12 -4.14 -15.27
N ASN A 42 -7.17 -4.91 -15.55
CA ASN A 42 -8.50 -4.37 -15.86
C ASN A 42 -9.13 -3.80 -14.59
N CYS A 43 -9.62 -2.57 -14.71
CA CYS A 43 -10.35 -1.86 -13.67
C CYS A 43 -11.51 -1.10 -14.29
N ASN A 44 -12.64 -1.06 -13.59
CA ASN A 44 -13.82 -0.26 -13.95
C ASN A 44 -13.70 1.20 -13.49
N GLN A 45 -12.56 1.61 -12.93
CA GLN A 45 -12.21 3.01 -12.66
C GLN A 45 -11.02 3.45 -13.51
N GLN A 46 -10.82 4.77 -13.57
CA GLN A 46 -9.69 5.42 -14.21
C GLN A 46 -9.09 6.48 -13.27
N CYS A 47 -8.66 6.06 -12.08
CA CYS A 47 -8.17 7.00 -11.07
C CYS A 47 -6.97 7.81 -11.58
N LYS A 48 -6.98 9.12 -11.33
CA LYS A 48 -6.03 10.09 -11.90
C LYS A 48 -4.59 9.79 -11.51
N TYR A 49 -4.37 9.30 -10.29
CA TYR A 49 -3.06 8.93 -9.75
C TYR A 49 -2.67 7.46 -9.98
N CYS A 50 -3.55 6.64 -10.58
CA CYS A 50 -3.32 5.20 -10.66
C CYS A 50 -2.25 4.87 -11.70
N TYR A 51 -1.17 4.23 -11.25
CA TYR A 51 -0.10 3.77 -12.14
C TYR A 51 -0.61 2.76 -13.18
N LEU A 52 -1.60 1.91 -12.86
CA LEU A 52 -2.20 0.99 -13.84
C LEU A 52 -2.97 1.73 -14.93
N ALA A 53 -3.69 2.81 -14.57
CA ALA A 53 -4.43 3.60 -15.55
C ALA A 53 -3.50 4.25 -16.58
N ARG A 54 -2.27 4.61 -16.16
CA ARG A 54 -1.28 5.29 -16.99
C ARG A 54 -0.34 4.33 -17.74
N TYR A 55 0.16 3.32 -17.02
CA TYR A 55 1.25 2.45 -17.48
C TYR A 55 0.85 0.97 -17.55
N GLY A 56 -0.40 0.60 -17.29
CA GLY A 56 -0.83 -0.81 -17.22
C GLY A 56 -0.48 -1.62 -18.47
N HIS A 57 -0.55 -1.01 -19.66
CA HIS A 57 -0.18 -1.63 -20.94
C HIS A 57 1.33 -1.97 -21.06
N LEU A 58 2.19 -1.32 -20.27
CA LEU A 58 3.62 -1.63 -20.19
C LEU A 58 3.94 -2.68 -19.11
N LEU A 59 3.01 -2.86 -18.15
CA LEU A 59 3.21 -3.66 -16.95
C LEU A 59 2.56 -5.04 -17.02
N TYR A 60 1.63 -5.26 -17.94
CA TYR A 60 0.90 -6.51 -18.09
C TYR A 60 0.92 -6.94 -19.55
N PRO A 61 1.38 -8.16 -19.85
CA PRO A 61 1.20 -8.71 -21.19
C PRO A 61 -0.29 -8.94 -21.46
N GLU A 62 -0.66 -9.05 -22.73
CA GLU A 62 -1.96 -9.61 -23.08
C GLU A 62 -2.09 -11.03 -22.52
N TYR A 63 -3.29 -11.38 -22.05
CA TYR A 63 -3.51 -12.65 -21.39
C TYR A 63 -4.96 -13.12 -21.54
N ASP A 64 -5.12 -14.44 -21.52
CA ASP A 64 -6.41 -15.09 -21.35
C ASP A 64 -6.79 -15.18 -19.85
N PRO A 65 -7.98 -14.73 -19.44
CA PRO A 65 -8.44 -14.85 -18.05
C PRO A 65 -8.41 -16.28 -17.48
N ASP A 66 -8.63 -17.32 -18.29
CA ASP A 66 -8.59 -18.70 -17.78
C ASP A 66 -7.14 -19.14 -17.48
N THR A 67 -6.16 -18.67 -18.23
CA THR A 67 -4.73 -18.84 -17.94
C THR A 67 -4.35 -18.28 -16.58
N VAL A 68 -4.83 -17.08 -16.23
CA VAL A 68 -4.63 -16.49 -14.89
C VAL A 68 -5.18 -17.40 -13.79
N VAL A 69 -6.36 -17.98 -13.99
CA VAL A 69 -6.97 -18.90 -13.01
C VAL A 69 -6.18 -20.21 -12.89
N GLN A 70 -5.71 -20.76 -14.01
CA GLN A 70 -4.89 -21.97 -14.03
C GLN A 70 -3.56 -21.73 -13.31
N ASN A 71 -2.88 -20.63 -13.62
CA ASN A 71 -1.62 -20.24 -12.97
C ASN A 71 -1.80 -19.97 -11.48
N ALA A 72 -2.89 -19.32 -11.07
CA ALA A 72 -3.22 -19.17 -9.65
C ALA A 72 -3.34 -20.53 -8.96
N ARG A 73 -4.04 -21.50 -9.57
CA ARG A 73 -4.16 -22.86 -9.00
C ARG A 73 -2.79 -23.52 -8.87
N ARG A 74 -1.97 -23.49 -9.92
CA ARG A 74 -0.62 -24.07 -9.93
C ARG A 74 0.28 -23.47 -8.85
N LEU A 75 0.30 -22.14 -8.71
CA LEU A 75 1.06 -21.44 -7.67
C LEU A 75 0.57 -21.82 -6.26
N LEU A 76 -0.73 -21.82 -6.05
CA LEU A 76 -1.30 -22.15 -4.75
C LEU A 76 -1.10 -23.64 -4.39
N ASP A 77 -1.11 -24.55 -5.37
CA ASP A 77 -0.79 -25.97 -5.18
C ASP A 77 0.70 -26.16 -4.86
N TRP A 78 1.58 -25.45 -5.57
CA TRP A 78 3.01 -25.43 -5.27
C TRP A 78 3.28 -24.95 -3.83
N LEU A 79 2.60 -23.91 -3.36
CA LEU A 79 2.69 -23.47 -1.96
C LEU A 79 2.28 -24.61 -1.01
N LYS A 80 1.16 -25.28 -1.28
CA LYS A 80 0.64 -26.36 -0.41
C LYS A 80 1.57 -27.57 -0.36
N VAL A 81 2.04 -28.05 -1.51
CA VAL A 81 2.92 -29.24 -1.60
C VAL A 81 4.24 -29.01 -0.86
N ASN A 82 4.76 -27.78 -0.85
CA ASN A 82 5.98 -27.44 -0.13
C ASN A 82 5.77 -27.13 1.37
N GLY A 83 4.55 -27.30 1.89
CA GLY A 83 4.22 -26.99 3.28
C GLY A 83 4.23 -25.49 3.60
N PHE A 84 4.11 -24.63 2.58
CA PHE A 84 4.06 -23.18 2.72
C PHE A 84 2.65 -22.70 3.08
N ARG A 85 2.58 -21.75 4.02
CA ARG A 85 1.34 -21.13 4.51
C ARG A 85 1.45 -19.60 4.60
N PRO A 86 1.81 -18.90 3.51
CA PRO A 86 1.88 -17.44 3.54
C PRO A 86 0.51 -16.79 3.74
N ASN A 87 0.54 -15.54 4.18
CA ASN A 87 -0.58 -14.62 4.03
C ASN A 87 -0.66 -14.17 2.57
N LEU A 88 -1.86 -14.13 2.00
CA LEU A 88 -2.06 -13.80 0.59
C LEU A 88 -2.62 -12.39 0.44
N GLU A 89 -2.15 -11.69 -0.58
CA GLU A 89 -2.68 -10.40 -1.02
C GLU A 89 -3.13 -10.57 -2.48
N LEU A 90 -4.36 -10.17 -2.79
CA LEU A 90 -4.89 -10.20 -4.14
C LEU A 90 -5.02 -8.77 -4.63
N PHE A 91 -4.22 -8.43 -5.63
CA PHE A 91 -4.00 -7.05 -6.04
C PHE A 91 -4.09 -6.88 -7.56
N SER A 92 -4.03 -5.61 -7.96
CA SER A 92 -4.14 -5.11 -9.33
C SER A 92 -5.55 -5.13 -9.92
N GLY A 93 -5.88 -4.06 -10.64
CA GLY A 93 -7.19 -3.86 -11.26
C GLY A 93 -8.32 -3.72 -10.23
N GLU A 94 -9.53 -4.14 -10.61
CA GLU A 94 -10.65 -4.33 -9.68
C GLU A 94 -11.14 -5.78 -9.73
N PRO A 95 -10.72 -6.65 -8.80
CA PRO A 95 -11.02 -8.07 -8.88
C PRO A 95 -12.47 -8.41 -8.55
N LEU A 96 -13.20 -7.58 -7.78
CA LEU A 96 -14.55 -7.90 -7.29
C LEU A 96 -15.67 -7.52 -8.25
N VAL A 97 -15.34 -7.01 -9.44
CA VAL A 97 -16.29 -6.82 -10.55
C VAL A 97 -16.04 -7.78 -11.72
N GLN A 98 -15.08 -8.71 -11.57
CA GLN A 98 -14.61 -9.57 -12.65
C GLN A 98 -14.67 -11.07 -12.30
N GLN A 99 -15.04 -11.91 -13.28
CA GLN A 99 -15.12 -13.36 -13.09
C GLN A 99 -13.76 -14.00 -12.76
N VAL A 100 -12.67 -13.50 -13.37
CA VAL A 100 -11.31 -13.98 -13.08
C VAL A 100 -10.95 -13.77 -11.61
N GLY A 101 -11.24 -12.59 -11.04
CA GLY A 101 -11.00 -12.29 -9.63
C GLY A 101 -11.77 -13.23 -8.71
N PHE A 102 -13.06 -13.44 -8.99
CA PHE A 102 -13.87 -14.40 -8.23
C PHE A 102 -13.34 -15.84 -8.32
N LYS A 103 -12.94 -16.32 -9.50
CA LYS A 103 -12.36 -17.67 -9.69
C LYS A 103 -11.04 -17.83 -8.92
N VAL A 104 -10.19 -16.79 -8.88
CA VAL A 104 -8.93 -16.80 -8.10
C VAL A 104 -9.21 -16.81 -6.60
N ILE A 105 -10.15 -15.99 -6.11
CA ILE A 105 -10.57 -16.01 -4.69
C ILE A 105 -11.07 -17.40 -4.31
N ASP A 106 -11.93 -18.02 -5.13
CA ASP A 106 -12.44 -19.37 -4.88
C ASP A 106 -11.31 -20.40 -4.84
N ALA A 107 -10.27 -20.26 -5.66
CA ALA A 107 -9.09 -21.11 -5.62
C ALA A 107 -8.28 -20.95 -4.31
N VAL A 108 -8.15 -19.74 -3.79
CA VAL A 108 -7.54 -19.45 -2.49
C VAL A 108 -8.35 -20.07 -1.35
N LEU A 109 -9.67 -19.83 -1.32
CA LEU A 109 -10.56 -20.30 -0.26
C LEU A 109 -10.60 -21.83 -0.15
N LYS A 110 -10.46 -22.55 -1.28
CA LYS A 110 -10.37 -24.03 -1.30
C LYS A 110 -9.11 -24.56 -0.62
N ARG A 111 -8.00 -23.82 -0.65
CA ARG A 111 -6.68 -24.27 -0.15
C ARG A 111 -6.38 -23.85 1.29
N ARG A 112 -7.22 -22.97 1.86
CA ARG A 112 -7.25 -22.61 3.28
C ARG A 112 -5.94 -22.00 3.79
N PHE A 113 -5.43 -21.00 3.08
CA PHE A 113 -4.34 -20.14 3.57
C PHE A 113 -4.83 -19.28 4.76
N PRO A 114 -3.93 -18.83 5.67
CA PRO A 114 -4.33 -18.15 6.90
C PRO A 114 -5.13 -16.86 6.69
N SER A 115 -4.74 -16.06 5.69
CA SER A 115 -5.40 -14.79 5.39
C SER A 115 -5.37 -14.44 3.91
N LEU A 116 -6.34 -13.62 3.51
CA LEU A 116 -6.45 -13.03 2.18
C LEU A 116 -6.84 -11.56 2.34
N VAL A 117 -5.97 -10.65 1.92
CA VAL A 117 -6.25 -9.21 1.86
C VAL A 117 -6.57 -8.82 0.42
N ILE A 118 -7.65 -8.06 0.22
CA ILE A 118 -8.08 -7.59 -1.10
C ILE A 118 -8.37 -6.09 -1.03
N PRO A 119 -7.45 -5.24 -1.52
CA PRO A 119 -7.78 -3.86 -1.83
C PRO A 119 -8.78 -3.81 -2.99
N THR A 120 -9.86 -3.08 -2.80
CA THR A 120 -10.94 -2.96 -3.79
C THR A 120 -11.50 -1.55 -3.73
N ASN A 121 -11.94 -1.05 -4.87
CA ASN A 121 -12.58 0.25 -5.01
C ASN A 121 -14.06 0.26 -4.56
N PHE A 122 -14.57 -0.88 -4.07
CA PHE A 122 -15.94 -1.06 -3.55
C PHE A 122 -17.07 -0.79 -4.55
N SER A 123 -16.77 -0.58 -5.83
CA SER A 123 -17.79 -0.38 -6.87
C SER A 123 -18.72 -1.59 -7.05
N PHE A 124 -18.34 -2.77 -6.55
CA PHE A 124 -19.24 -3.93 -6.49
C PHE A 124 -20.52 -3.65 -5.68
N MET A 125 -20.50 -2.66 -4.77
CA MET A 125 -21.67 -2.22 -4.00
C MET A 125 -22.76 -1.55 -4.85
N LEU A 126 -22.47 -1.22 -6.12
CA LEU A 126 -23.46 -0.74 -7.09
C LEU A 126 -24.34 -1.86 -7.65
N SER A 127 -24.09 -3.13 -7.30
CA SER A 127 -24.83 -4.28 -7.82
C SER A 127 -25.11 -5.31 -6.73
N ASP A 128 -26.38 -5.52 -6.40
CA ASP A 128 -26.80 -6.51 -5.39
C ASP A 128 -26.29 -7.92 -5.70
N LYS A 129 -26.24 -8.29 -6.99
CA LYS A 129 -25.67 -9.56 -7.46
C LYS A 129 -24.17 -9.69 -7.13
N LEU A 130 -23.40 -8.61 -7.25
CA LEU A 130 -21.98 -8.62 -6.89
C LEU A 130 -21.80 -8.60 -5.37
N VAL A 131 -22.61 -7.82 -4.64
CA VAL A 131 -22.63 -7.83 -3.17
C VAL A 131 -22.86 -9.25 -2.65
N GLU A 132 -23.87 -9.97 -3.16
CA GLU A 132 -24.15 -11.36 -2.77
C GLU A 132 -22.95 -12.29 -3.05
N LYS A 133 -22.30 -12.13 -4.21
CA LYS A 133 -21.10 -12.89 -4.57
C LYS A 133 -19.95 -12.65 -3.60
N VAL A 134 -19.74 -11.41 -3.15
CA VAL A 134 -18.70 -11.05 -2.17
C VAL A 134 -19.06 -11.59 -0.78
N GLU A 135 -20.29 -11.36 -0.32
CA GLU A 135 -20.84 -11.87 0.94
C GLU A 135 -20.71 -13.39 1.08
N ARG A 136 -21.06 -14.13 0.03
CA ARG A 136 -20.90 -15.59 -0.01
C ARG A 136 -19.45 -16.00 0.23
N ARG A 137 -18.49 -15.28 -0.35
CA ARG A 137 -17.05 -15.58 -0.20
C ARG A 137 -16.53 -15.21 1.19
N ILE A 138 -17.01 -14.12 1.76
CA ILE A 138 -16.73 -13.76 3.17
C ILE A 138 -17.26 -14.86 4.11
N ARG A 139 -18.49 -15.34 3.90
CA ARG A 139 -19.06 -16.46 4.68
C ARG A 139 -18.24 -17.75 4.54
N THR A 140 -17.84 -18.10 3.32
CA THR A 140 -16.98 -19.27 3.06
C THR A 140 -15.61 -19.13 3.73
N ALA A 141 -14.99 -17.95 3.67
CA ALA A 141 -13.72 -17.69 4.33
C ALA A 141 -13.82 -17.91 5.84
N ARG A 142 -14.85 -17.33 6.48
CA ARG A 142 -15.12 -17.50 7.92
C ARG A 142 -15.31 -18.98 8.27
N LYS A 143 -16.12 -19.73 7.49
CA LYS A 143 -16.33 -21.18 7.68
C LYS A 143 -15.01 -21.98 7.60
N HIS A 144 -14.06 -21.53 6.79
CA HIS A 144 -12.77 -22.18 6.63
C HIS A 144 -11.68 -21.66 7.58
N GLY A 145 -12.01 -20.75 8.51
CA GLY A 145 -11.03 -20.14 9.42
C GLY A 145 -10.04 -19.22 8.70
N ILE A 146 -10.40 -18.68 7.54
CA ILE A 146 -9.56 -17.78 6.74
C ILE A 146 -9.92 -16.34 7.10
N ARG A 147 -8.92 -15.55 7.48
CA ARG A 147 -9.10 -14.09 7.64
C ARG A 147 -9.14 -13.43 6.27
N LEU A 148 -10.33 -13.26 5.70
CA LEU A 148 -10.54 -12.44 4.50
C LEU A 148 -10.82 -11.00 4.91
N PHE A 149 -10.00 -10.07 4.42
CA PHE A 149 -10.10 -8.65 4.72
C PHE A 149 -10.18 -7.83 3.43
N LEU A 150 -11.22 -7.00 3.31
CA LEU A 150 -11.30 -6.01 2.23
C LEU A 150 -10.75 -4.68 2.72
N SER A 151 -9.93 -4.03 1.89
CA SER A 151 -9.44 -2.68 2.14
C SER A 151 -10.13 -1.71 1.19
N ALA A 152 -10.91 -0.77 1.73
CA ALA A 152 -11.75 0.12 0.95
C ALA A 152 -10.96 1.29 0.37
N SER A 153 -10.68 1.20 -0.93
CA SER A 153 -10.00 2.23 -1.72
C SER A 153 -11.01 3.29 -2.18
N ILE A 154 -11.44 4.14 -1.25
CA ILE A 154 -12.39 5.23 -1.45
C ILE A 154 -11.71 6.49 -0.93
N ASP A 155 -11.65 7.55 -1.73
CA ASP A 155 -11.00 8.82 -1.35
C ASP A 155 -11.96 9.72 -0.56
N GLY A 156 -13.26 9.49 -0.65
CA GLY A 156 -14.28 10.15 0.15
C GLY A 156 -15.04 11.23 -0.60
N LYS A 157 -16.17 11.70 -0.02
CA LYS A 157 -17.17 12.52 -0.72
C LYS A 157 -16.59 13.70 -1.51
N TYR A 158 -15.63 14.43 -0.95
CA TYR A 158 -15.08 15.62 -1.59
C TYR A 158 -13.89 15.33 -2.51
N CYS A 159 -13.33 14.12 -2.48
CA CYS A 159 -12.13 13.76 -3.23
C CYS A 159 -12.34 12.59 -4.21
N GLU A 160 -13.51 11.94 -4.24
CA GLU A 160 -13.77 10.76 -5.07
C GLU A 160 -13.72 11.04 -6.59
N ALA A 161 -13.86 12.31 -6.99
CA ALA A 161 -13.65 12.72 -8.39
C ALA A 161 -12.23 12.39 -8.91
N ASN A 162 -11.27 12.10 -8.02
CA ASN A 162 -9.96 11.56 -8.39
C ASN A 162 -10.00 10.08 -8.84
N ARG A 163 -11.13 9.38 -8.65
CA ARG A 163 -11.37 7.96 -8.97
C ARG A 163 -12.58 7.79 -9.90
N PRO A 164 -12.63 8.41 -11.10
CA PRO A 164 -13.81 8.31 -11.97
C PRO A 164 -14.12 6.86 -12.36
N LEU A 165 -15.41 6.52 -12.39
CA LEU A 165 -15.91 5.23 -12.89
C LEU A 165 -16.03 5.28 -14.42
N LYS A 166 -15.62 4.20 -15.09
CA LYS A 166 -15.74 4.08 -16.55
C LYS A 166 -17.19 3.76 -16.92
N GLY A 167 -17.66 4.36 -18.02
CA GLY A 167 -18.99 4.08 -18.58
C GLY A 167 -20.14 4.76 -17.83
N TYR A 168 -19.86 5.79 -17.04
CA TYR A 168 -20.85 6.63 -16.38
C TYR A 168 -20.61 8.09 -16.73
N ASP A 169 -21.63 8.77 -17.25
CA ASP A 169 -21.57 10.22 -17.50
C ASP A 169 -21.71 11.02 -16.20
N VAL A 170 -22.49 10.49 -15.26
CA VAL A 170 -22.69 11.02 -13.90
C VAL A 170 -22.27 9.96 -12.90
N ASP A 171 -21.44 10.33 -11.93
CA ASP A 171 -20.96 9.40 -10.92
C ASP A 171 -22.13 8.84 -10.08
N PRO A 172 -22.38 7.51 -10.10
CA PRO A 172 -23.49 6.91 -9.37
C PRO A 172 -23.25 6.80 -7.86
N ARG A 173 -22.06 7.19 -7.35
CA ARG A 173 -21.70 7.07 -5.94
C ARG A 173 -22.16 8.29 -5.15
N ASP A 174 -23.46 8.31 -4.85
CA ASP A 174 -24.08 9.32 -4.00
C ASP A 174 -23.95 9.02 -2.49
N ASP A 175 -24.60 9.83 -1.64
CA ASP A 175 -24.59 9.63 -0.20
C ASP A 175 -25.19 8.27 0.23
N ALA A 176 -26.15 7.73 -0.53
CA ALA A 176 -26.75 6.43 -0.25
C ALA A 176 -25.79 5.27 -0.58
N PHE A 177 -24.99 5.40 -1.64
CA PHE A 177 -23.90 4.49 -1.93
C PHE A 177 -22.90 4.43 -0.77
N TYR A 178 -22.44 5.60 -0.29
CA TYR A 178 -21.49 5.64 0.82
C TYR A 178 -22.09 5.10 2.12
N ASP A 179 -23.36 5.38 2.41
CA ASP A 179 -24.04 4.77 3.57
C ASP A 179 -23.98 3.24 3.54
N LYS A 180 -24.28 2.63 2.38
CA LYS A 180 -24.18 1.18 2.19
C LYS A 180 -22.75 0.66 2.37
N VAL A 181 -21.76 1.35 1.81
CA VAL A 181 -20.33 0.97 1.96
C VAL A 181 -19.93 0.97 3.43
N PHE A 182 -20.22 2.03 4.18
CA PHE A 182 -19.81 2.12 5.58
C PHE A 182 -20.56 1.13 6.46
N ALA A 183 -21.86 0.89 6.20
CA ALA A 183 -22.61 -0.18 6.85
C ALA A 183 -21.98 -1.56 6.60
N PHE A 184 -21.58 -1.83 5.35
CA PHE A 184 -20.90 -3.07 4.98
C PHE A 184 -19.54 -3.22 5.68
N CYS A 185 -18.71 -2.18 5.66
CA CYS A 185 -17.41 -2.19 6.35
C CYS A 185 -17.57 -2.36 7.86
N SER A 186 -18.56 -1.71 8.48
CA SER A 186 -18.89 -1.85 9.90
C SER A 186 -19.26 -3.30 10.25
N LYS A 187 -20.17 -3.91 9.47
CA LYS A 187 -20.61 -5.31 9.63
C LYS A 187 -19.45 -6.30 9.59
N HIS A 188 -18.44 -6.05 8.77
CA HIS A 188 -17.34 -6.99 8.55
C HIS A 188 -16.03 -6.62 9.23
N GLY A 189 -15.94 -5.44 9.85
CA GLY A 189 -14.71 -4.94 10.47
C GLY A 189 -13.63 -4.59 9.45
N PHE A 190 -14.01 -4.04 8.30
CA PHE A 190 -13.09 -3.63 7.23
C PHE A 190 -12.60 -2.19 7.41
N GLY A 191 -11.44 -1.89 6.81
CA GLY A 191 -10.75 -0.60 6.93
C GLY A 191 -10.86 0.25 5.67
N PHE A 192 -10.58 1.54 5.82
CA PHE A 192 -10.61 2.53 4.74
C PHE A 192 -9.21 2.99 4.42
N HIS A 193 -8.90 3.07 3.12
CA HIS A 193 -7.58 3.36 2.60
C HIS A 193 -7.68 4.42 1.48
N PRO A 194 -8.04 5.67 1.80
CA PRO A 194 -8.09 6.74 0.82
C PRO A 194 -6.68 7.17 0.40
N MET A 195 -6.59 7.76 -0.79
CA MET A 195 -5.35 8.30 -1.35
C MET A 195 -5.30 9.81 -1.16
N VAL A 196 -4.40 10.30 -0.30
CA VAL A 196 -4.12 11.73 -0.16
C VAL A 196 -3.35 12.18 -1.40
N TYR A 197 -4.10 12.68 -2.39
CA TYR A 197 -3.61 13.09 -3.70
C TYR A 197 -3.51 14.61 -3.83
N SER A 198 -2.71 15.08 -4.81
CA SER A 198 -2.48 16.49 -5.07
C SER A 198 -3.72 17.23 -5.56
N GLU A 199 -4.54 16.62 -6.40
CA GLU A 199 -5.83 17.20 -6.80
C GLU A 199 -6.85 17.12 -5.66
N LEU A 200 -7.57 18.22 -5.44
CA LEU A 200 -8.56 18.37 -4.37
C LEU A 200 -7.97 18.29 -2.95
N ILE A 201 -6.65 18.48 -2.82
CA ILE A 201 -5.94 18.44 -1.54
C ILE A 201 -6.48 19.47 -0.53
N GLU A 202 -6.97 20.61 -1.04
CA GLU A 202 -7.55 21.70 -0.25
C GLU A 202 -8.81 21.31 0.52
N TYR A 203 -9.52 20.27 0.07
CA TYR A 203 -10.76 19.78 0.70
C TYR A 203 -10.52 18.66 1.72
N TRP A 204 -9.26 18.25 1.95
CA TRP A 204 -8.97 17.14 2.86
C TRP A 204 -9.36 17.36 4.32
N PRO A 205 -9.28 18.56 4.91
CA PRO A 205 -9.82 18.81 6.25
C PRO A 205 -11.32 18.45 6.35
N GLU A 206 -12.13 18.94 5.41
CA GLU A 206 -13.57 18.68 5.32
C GLU A 206 -13.84 17.20 5.01
N ASN A 207 -13.06 16.61 4.11
CA ASN A 207 -13.18 15.21 3.74
C ASN A 207 -12.81 14.25 4.88
N PHE A 208 -11.78 14.59 5.66
CA PHE A 208 -11.46 13.87 6.88
C PHE A 208 -12.61 13.94 7.88
N LEU A 209 -13.19 15.13 8.12
CA LEU A 209 -14.35 15.28 9.00
C LEU A 209 -15.58 14.51 8.49
N TRP A 210 -15.77 14.42 7.17
CA TRP A 210 -16.80 13.57 6.58
C TRP A 210 -16.57 12.08 6.90
N PHE A 211 -15.35 11.55 6.77
CA PHE A 211 -15.03 10.19 7.21
C PHE A 211 -15.34 10.00 8.70
N GLN A 212 -14.96 10.96 9.54
CA GLN A 212 -15.23 10.90 10.99
C GLN A 212 -16.73 10.90 11.32
N ALA A 213 -17.53 11.69 10.58
CA ALA A 213 -18.99 11.70 10.71
C ALA A 213 -19.60 10.35 10.31
N MET A 214 -19.14 9.77 9.20
CA MET A 214 -19.57 8.43 8.75
C MET A 214 -19.14 7.34 9.73
N PHE A 215 -17.92 7.41 10.28
CA PHE A 215 -17.50 6.48 11.32
C PHE A 215 -18.37 6.55 12.56
N LYS A 216 -18.71 7.76 13.03
CA LYS A 216 -19.66 7.94 14.13
C LYS A 216 -21.02 7.34 13.80
N LYS A 217 -21.57 7.63 12.61
CA LYS A 217 -22.88 7.14 12.16
C LYS A 217 -22.94 5.60 12.13
N HIS A 218 -21.89 4.94 11.63
CA HIS A 218 -21.85 3.49 11.46
C HIS A 218 -21.12 2.75 12.60
N LYS A 219 -20.85 3.43 13.72
CA LYS A 219 -20.17 2.88 14.92
C LYS A 219 -18.79 2.25 14.60
N ILE A 220 -18.09 2.82 13.63
CA ILE A 220 -16.73 2.44 13.27
C ILE A 220 -15.78 3.24 14.17
N PRO A 221 -14.69 2.63 14.70
CA PRO A 221 -13.71 3.37 15.45
C PRO A 221 -13.11 4.52 14.64
N TRP A 222 -12.97 5.69 15.28
CA TRP A 222 -12.55 6.94 14.61
C TRP A 222 -11.16 6.87 13.97
N TRP A 223 -10.33 5.93 14.44
CA TRP A 223 -8.98 5.65 13.96
C TRP A 223 -8.89 4.68 12.78
N ASN A 224 -10.01 4.12 12.30
CA ASN A 224 -10.04 3.10 11.24
C ASN A 224 -9.84 3.69 9.82
N LEU A 225 -8.84 4.55 9.67
CA LEU A 225 -8.50 5.25 8.43
C LEU A 225 -6.99 5.17 8.17
N TYR A 226 -6.60 4.68 7.00
CA TYR A 226 -5.22 4.66 6.54
C TYR A 226 -5.04 5.70 5.42
N LEU A 227 -4.44 6.83 5.76
CA LEU A 227 -4.23 7.98 4.88
C LEU A 227 -2.95 7.76 4.04
N LEU A 228 -3.09 7.24 2.82
CA LEU A 228 -1.94 6.97 1.97
C LEU A 228 -1.63 8.15 1.06
N GLU A 229 -0.51 8.82 1.33
CA GLU A 229 0.03 9.89 0.50
C GLU A 229 0.53 9.39 -0.86
N VAL A 230 0.01 10.02 -1.93
CA VAL A 230 0.41 9.72 -3.31
C VAL A 230 1.74 10.38 -3.61
N ARG A 231 2.73 9.56 -3.97
CA ARG A 231 4.11 10.00 -4.28
C ARG A 231 4.37 9.98 -5.79
N ASN A 232 3.57 10.75 -6.51
CA ASN A 232 3.66 10.96 -7.96
C ASN A 232 4.18 12.39 -8.26
N PRO A 233 4.60 12.71 -9.49
CA PRO A 233 5.27 13.98 -9.77
C PRO A 233 4.37 15.23 -9.81
N GLU A 234 3.05 15.11 -9.75
CA GLU A 234 2.12 16.22 -10.09
C GLU A 234 1.94 17.27 -8.98
N TRP A 235 2.69 17.21 -7.89
CA TRP A 235 2.57 18.16 -6.80
C TRP A 235 3.08 19.54 -7.20
N THR A 236 2.18 20.52 -7.21
CA THR A 236 2.51 21.95 -7.35
C THR A 236 2.80 22.59 -5.98
N PRO A 237 3.54 23.71 -5.93
CA PRO A 237 3.79 24.44 -4.66
C PRO A 237 2.51 24.77 -3.88
N ARG A 238 1.44 25.19 -4.58
CA ARG A 238 0.14 25.48 -3.96
C ARG A 238 -0.49 24.23 -3.34
N GLN A 239 -0.48 23.10 -4.03
CA GLN A 239 -1.01 21.83 -3.50
C GLN A 239 -0.18 21.33 -2.31
N ILE A 240 1.13 21.51 -2.35
CA ILE A 240 2.02 21.18 -1.23
C ILE A 240 1.67 22.03 0.00
N GLN A 241 1.39 23.32 -0.17
CA GLN A 241 0.91 24.16 0.94
C GLN A 241 -0.41 23.67 1.54
N HIS A 242 -1.37 23.30 0.69
CA HIS A 242 -2.64 22.71 1.15
C HIS A 242 -2.45 21.38 1.88
N LEU A 243 -1.52 20.51 1.42
CA LEU A 243 -1.14 19.32 2.17
C LEU A 243 -0.59 19.69 3.56
N GLY A 244 0.31 20.68 3.63
CA GLY A 244 0.81 21.20 4.90
C GLY A 244 -0.30 21.64 5.84
N ASN A 245 -1.29 22.38 5.33
CA ASN A 245 -2.47 22.80 6.11
C ASN A 245 -3.29 21.60 6.61
N PHE A 246 -3.49 20.58 5.77
CA PHE A 246 -4.17 19.35 6.18
C PHE A 246 -3.40 18.61 7.28
N ILE A 247 -2.07 18.53 7.19
CA ILE A 247 -1.24 17.91 8.23
C ILE A 247 -1.37 18.65 9.57
N LYS A 248 -1.31 19.99 9.55
CA LYS A 248 -1.50 20.80 10.77
C LYS A 248 -2.86 20.57 11.38
N PHE A 249 -3.91 20.63 10.56
CA PHE A 249 -5.27 20.31 10.98
C PHE A 249 -5.34 18.92 11.62
N LEU A 250 -4.77 17.91 10.97
CA LEU A 250 -4.86 16.51 11.42
C LEU A 250 -4.11 16.29 12.75
N VAL A 251 -2.93 16.90 12.94
CA VAL A 251 -2.20 16.87 14.21
C VAL A 251 -3.03 17.51 15.32
N ARG A 252 -3.51 18.74 15.12
CA ARG A 252 -4.30 19.49 16.11
C ARG A 252 -5.61 18.77 16.46
N TRP A 253 -6.32 18.24 15.45
CA TRP A 253 -7.54 17.48 15.63
C TRP A 253 -7.29 16.17 16.40
N THR A 254 -6.22 15.45 16.06
CA THR A 254 -5.88 14.19 16.75
C THR A 254 -5.51 14.47 18.20
N TYR A 255 -4.76 15.54 18.46
CA TYR A 255 -4.45 15.98 19.82
C TYR A 255 -5.71 16.36 20.60
N SER A 256 -6.62 17.14 20.03
CA SER A 256 -7.87 17.49 20.72
C SER A 256 -8.76 16.28 20.97
N LYS A 257 -8.73 15.27 20.08
CA LYS A 257 -9.49 14.02 20.22
C LYS A 257 -8.95 13.11 21.33
N THR A 258 -7.63 13.09 21.53
CA THR A 258 -6.96 12.12 22.41
C THR A 258 -6.53 12.73 23.75
N GLY A 259 -6.16 14.00 23.76
CA GLY A 259 -5.46 14.65 24.87
C GLY A 259 -3.99 14.23 24.96
N LYS A 260 -3.19 14.97 25.74
CA LYS A 260 -1.73 14.85 25.83
C LYS A 260 -1.22 13.42 26.00
N HIS A 261 -1.67 12.72 27.04
CA HIS A 261 -1.15 11.38 27.37
C HIS A 261 -1.50 10.32 26.32
N LYS A 262 -2.71 10.38 25.74
CA LYS A 262 -3.15 9.39 24.75
C LYS A 262 -2.68 9.71 23.33
N PHE A 263 -2.24 10.95 23.06
CA PHE A 263 -1.68 11.33 21.76
C PHE A 263 -0.40 10.52 21.46
N ILE A 264 0.52 10.41 22.42
CA ILE A 264 1.74 9.60 22.28
C ILE A 264 1.41 8.14 22.03
N ASP A 265 0.50 7.56 22.81
CA ASP A 265 0.07 6.17 22.63
C ASP A 265 -0.58 5.94 21.26
N PHE A 266 -1.38 6.90 20.79
CA PHE A 266 -2.00 6.84 19.48
C PHE A 266 -0.95 6.80 18.36
N ILE A 267 0.05 7.67 18.42
CA ILE A 267 1.10 7.77 17.39
C ILE A 267 2.07 6.58 17.43
N PHE A 268 2.60 6.23 18.60
CA PHE A 268 3.70 5.26 18.71
C PHE A 268 3.23 3.82 18.93
N LYS A 269 2.19 3.60 19.76
CA LYS A 269 1.71 2.24 20.07
C LYS A 269 0.66 1.76 19.08
N GLN A 270 -0.35 2.60 18.80
CA GLN A 270 -1.43 2.24 17.88
C GLN A 270 -1.05 2.45 16.42
N LYS A 271 -0.01 3.26 16.13
CA LYS A 271 0.35 3.71 14.78
C LYS A 271 -0.85 4.33 14.06
N GLY A 272 -1.62 5.09 14.82
CA GLY A 272 -2.86 5.70 14.38
C GLY A 272 -2.60 6.78 13.33
N PHE A 273 -3.37 6.74 12.25
CA PHE A 273 -3.15 7.49 11.02
C PHE A 273 -1.69 7.39 10.56
N ASN A 274 -1.42 6.45 9.65
CA ASN A 274 -0.07 6.16 9.16
C ASN A 274 0.71 7.42 8.73
N ILE A 275 0.06 8.44 8.15
CA ILE A 275 0.69 9.70 7.76
C ILE A 275 1.28 10.48 8.94
N LEU A 276 0.69 10.36 10.15
CA LEU A 276 1.21 10.95 11.38
C LEU A 276 2.22 10.05 12.08
N SER A 277 2.06 8.72 12.03
CA SER A 277 2.97 7.80 12.72
C SER A 277 4.27 7.55 11.96
N ASN A 278 4.24 7.57 10.62
CA ASN A 278 5.39 7.25 9.78
C ASN A 278 6.60 8.16 10.03
N PRO A 279 6.46 9.49 10.18
CA PRO A 279 7.59 10.37 10.45
C PRO A 279 8.35 10.02 11.74
N LEU A 280 7.65 9.54 12.77
CA LEU A 280 8.24 9.33 14.10
C LEU A 280 8.62 7.87 14.38
N THR A 281 8.04 6.91 13.65
CA THR A 281 8.31 5.49 13.84
C THR A 281 9.44 4.98 12.92
N ARG A 282 10.08 3.87 13.32
CA ARG A 282 11.18 3.26 12.55
C ARG A 282 10.65 2.21 11.58
N VAL A 283 11.12 2.29 10.34
CA VAL A 283 10.98 1.23 9.34
C VAL A 283 12.31 0.47 9.26
N GLY A 284 12.40 -0.68 9.93
CA GLY A 284 13.67 -1.40 10.10
C GLY A 284 14.24 -2.09 8.84
N ARG A 285 13.58 -1.96 7.69
CA ARG A 285 13.93 -2.65 6.43
C ARG A 285 14.49 -1.73 5.33
N GLY A 286 14.40 -0.41 5.50
CA GLY A 286 14.86 0.59 4.52
C GLY A 286 13.73 1.29 3.77
N LEU A 287 12.73 0.54 3.27
CA LEU A 287 11.56 1.12 2.58
C LEU A 287 10.25 0.94 3.37
N GLY A 288 9.43 1.99 3.39
CA GLY A 288 8.14 2.00 4.09
C GLY A 288 7.11 1.02 3.51
N CYS A 289 7.11 0.83 2.19
CA CYS A 289 6.14 -0.03 1.50
C CYS A 289 6.54 -1.52 1.51
N SER A 290 5.62 -2.39 1.10
CA SER A 290 5.75 -3.85 1.17
C SER A 290 6.74 -4.49 0.18
N ILE A 291 7.39 -3.71 -0.69
CA ILE A 291 8.31 -4.21 -1.73
C ILE A 291 9.45 -5.09 -1.18
N GLN A 292 9.84 -4.87 0.08
CA GLN A 292 10.89 -5.65 0.77
C GLN A 292 10.36 -6.78 1.65
N SER A 293 9.05 -7.03 1.66
CA SER A 293 8.44 -8.05 2.53
C SER A 293 7.40 -8.95 1.87
N VAL A 294 7.26 -8.86 0.55
CA VAL A 294 6.23 -9.56 -0.21
C VAL A 294 6.88 -10.17 -1.44
N MET A 295 6.57 -11.44 -1.70
CA MET A 295 6.88 -12.06 -2.97
C MET A 295 5.74 -11.74 -3.94
N SER A 296 6.02 -10.90 -4.93
CA SER A 296 5.01 -10.37 -5.83
C SER A 296 5.00 -11.16 -7.14
N VAL A 297 3.91 -11.89 -7.40
CA VAL A 297 3.80 -12.83 -8.54
C VAL A 297 2.70 -12.40 -9.49
N ARG A 298 3.06 -12.19 -10.76
CA ARG A 298 2.12 -11.88 -11.84
C ARG A 298 1.50 -13.17 -12.37
N LEU A 299 0.19 -13.32 -12.26
CA LEU A 299 -0.48 -14.60 -12.58
C LEU A 299 -0.62 -14.86 -14.08
N GLN A 300 -0.45 -13.84 -14.92
CA GLN A 300 -0.49 -13.96 -16.38
C GLN A 300 0.59 -14.91 -16.91
N ASP A 301 1.80 -14.82 -16.34
CA ASP A 301 3.00 -15.51 -16.84
C ASP A 301 3.85 -16.15 -15.74
N LEU A 302 3.37 -16.13 -14.49
CA LEU A 302 4.07 -16.59 -13.29
C LEU A 302 5.46 -15.93 -13.10
N ALA A 303 5.62 -14.70 -13.58
CA ALA A 303 6.81 -13.90 -13.35
C ALA A 303 6.79 -13.26 -11.96
N ILE A 304 7.98 -13.12 -11.37
CA ILE A 304 8.19 -12.45 -10.08
C ILE A 304 8.83 -11.09 -10.37
N PHE A 305 8.29 -10.06 -9.72
CA PHE A 305 8.76 -8.68 -9.80
C PHE A 305 9.00 -8.12 -8.39
N PRO A 306 9.77 -7.02 -8.24
CA PRO A 306 9.91 -6.36 -6.95
C PRO A 306 8.56 -5.96 -6.34
N CYS A 307 7.71 -5.26 -7.10
CA CYS A 307 6.30 -5.03 -6.73
C CYS A 307 5.39 -4.86 -7.97
N HIS A 308 4.10 -4.67 -7.73
CA HIS A 308 3.09 -4.49 -8.78
C HIS A 308 3.28 -3.23 -9.66
N ARG A 309 3.96 -2.18 -9.16
CA ARG A 309 4.24 -0.95 -9.93
C ARG A 309 5.53 -1.03 -10.72
N THR A 310 6.47 -1.90 -10.33
CA THR A 310 7.72 -2.14 -11.04
C THR A 310 7.64 -3.35 -11.97
N ALA A 311 6.44 -3.80 -12.37
CA ALA A 311 6.23 -5.01 -13.17
C ALA A 311 6.61 -4.86 -14.67
N TYR A 312 7.51 -3.92 -14.98
CA TYR A 312 8.06 -3.71 -16.31
C TYR A 312 8.96 -4.89 -16.71
N PRO A 313 8.99 -5.32 -17.99
CA PRO A 313 9.75 -6.48 -18.44
C PRO A 313 11.22 -6.51 -17.98
N GLN A 314 11.92 -5.36 -18.02
CA GLN A 314 13.33 -5.24 -17.62
C GLN A 314 13.59 -5.45 -16.12
N PHE A 315 12.55 -5.37 -15.28
CA PHE A 315 12.64 -5.58 -13.84
C PHE A 315 12.14 -6.96 -13.39
N LYS A 316 11.93 -7.89 -14.32
CA LYS A 316 11.61 -9.28 -13.98
C LYS A 316 12.79 -9.89 -13.21
N VAL A 317 12.56 -10.29 -11.96
CA VAL A 317 13.63 -10.81 -11.08
C VAL A 317 13.75 -12.33 -11.15
N ALA A 318 12.63 -13.02 -11.32
CA ALA A 318 12.57 -14.47 -11.42
C ALA A 318 11.27 -14.92 -12.11
N GLN A 319 11.16 -16.21 -12.42
CA GLN A 319 9.95 -16.77 -13.05
C GLN A 319 9.77 -18.23 -12.66
N PHE A 320 8.52 -18.68 -12.48
CA PHE A 320 8.24 -20.11 -12.39
C PHE A 320 8.22 -20.76 -13.78
N ASP A 321 8.89 -21.89 -13.92
CA ASP A 321 8.80 -22.73 -15.13
C ASP A 321 7.56 -23.65 -15.11
N GLU A 322 7.40 -24.45 -16.15
CA GLU A 322 6.30 -25.40 -16.29
C GLU A 322 6.21 -26.41 -15.14
N ARG A 323 7.36 -26.74 -14.53
CA ARG A 323 7.50 -27.66 -13.40
C ARG A 323 7.42 -26.94 -12.05
N MET A 324 7.00 -25.68 -12.03
CA MET A 324 6.90 -24.83 -10.85
C MET A 324 8.24 -24.68 -10.11
N GLN A 325 9.36 -24.72 -10.83
CA GLN A 325 10.67 -24.33 -10.30
C GLN A 325 10.91 -22.85 -10.59
N ILE A 326 11.51 -22.14 -9.63
CA ILE A 326 11.83 -20.72 -9.80
C ILE A 326 13.21 -20.60 -10.45
N ARG A 327 13.23 -20.01 -11.65
CA ARG A 327 14.43 -19.63 -12.41
C ARG A 327 14.78 -18.17 -12.14
N ALA A 328 16.06 -17.90 -11.91
CA ALA A 328 16.57 -16.55 -11.76
C ALA A 328 16.59 -15.84 -13.12
N VAL A 329 16.16 -14.57 -13.13
CA VAL A 329 16.24 -13.71 -14.33
C VAL A 329 17.14 -12.52 -14.03
N ASN A 330 16.86 -11.80 -12.95
CA ASN A 330 17.68 -10.70 -12.46
C ASN A 330 17.77 -10.77 -10.92
N PRO A 331 18.52 -11.75 -10.39
CA PRO A 331 18.63 -11.93 -8.95
C PRO A 331 19.41 -10.80 -8.28
N ASP A 332 20.31 -10.13 -9.01
CA ASP A 332 21.02 -8.92 -8.55
C ASP A 332 20.04 -7.80 -8.21
N LEU A 333 19.16 -7.44 -9.14
CA LEU A 333 18.13 -6.43 -8.88
C LEU A 333 17.25 -6.80 -7.70
N TRP A 334 16.86 -8.07 -7.57
CA TRP A 334 16.01 -8.48 -6.45
C TRP A 334 16.73 -8.24 -5.12
N MET A 335 17.99 -8.66 -5.04
CA MET A 335 18.80 -8.49 -3.85
C MET A 335 19.05 -7.03 -3.54
N THR A 336 19.39 -6.21 -4.55
CA THR A 336 19.48 -4.75 -4.42
C THR A 336 18.23 -4.20 -3.77
N VAL A 337 17.03 -4.47 -4.33
CA VAL A 337 15.79 -3.92 -3.78
C VAL A 337 15.52 -4.43 -2.35
N LEU A 338 15.77 -5.71 -2.07
CA LEU A 338 15.48 -6.31 -0.76
C LEU A 338 16.43 -5.85 0.35
N THR A 339 17.66 -5.44 0.03
CA THR A 339 18.65 -4.94 1.00
C THR A 339 18.83 -3.42 0.99
N PHE A 340 18.12 -2.72 0.11
CA PHE A 340 18.25 -1.28 -0.08
C PHE A 340 17.67 -0.47 1.09
N ASP A 341 18.42 0.55 1.53
CA ASP A 341 17.94 1.57 2.46
C ASP A 341 17.78 2.90 1.72
N ALA A 342 16.57 3.47 1.71
CA ALA A 342 16.30 4.73 1.03
C ALA A 342 17.03 5.94 1.64
N ASN A 343 17.65 5.80 2.82
CA ASN A 343 18.57 6.80 3.34
C ASN A 343 19.85 6.92 2.52
N THR A 344 20.22 5.88 1.77
CA THR A 344 21.46 5.85 0.98
C THR A 344 21.29 6.34 -0.47
N LEU A 345 20.14 6.96 -0.79
CA LEU A 345 19.97 7.59 -2.09
C LEU A 345 20.87 8.81 -2.22
N PRO A 346 21.45 9.09 -3.40
CA PRO A 346 22.38 10.20 -3.58
C PRO A 346 21.86 11.54 -3.06
N TYR A 347 20.59 11.86 -3.32
CA TYR A 347 19.94 13.08 -2.83
C TYR A 347 19.55 13.02 -1.34
N CYS A 348 19.39 11.82 -0.79
CA CYS A 348 19.05 11.64 0.62
C CYS A 348 20.28 11.73 1.52
N GLU A 349 21.49 11.46 1.03
CA GLU A 349 22.69 11.41 1.87
C GLU A 349 22.90 12.70 2.68
N THR A 350 22.69 13.85 2.03
CA THR A 350 22.82 15.19 2.63
C THR A 350 21.48 15.81 3.06
N CYS A 351 20.37 15.09 2.91
CA CYS A 351 19.05 15.63 3.24
C CYS A 351 18.85 15.65 4.78
N PRO A 352 18.61 16.83 5.39
CA PRO A 352 18.54 16.96 6.85
C PRO A 352 17.29 16.29 7.44
N VAL A 353 16.25 16.09 6.64
CA VAL A 353 14.98 15.49 7.08
C VAL A 353 14.84 14.00 6.72
N LYS A 354 15.92 13.38 6.22
CA LYS A 354 15.87 12.01 5.68
C LYS A 354 15.31 10.99 6.66
N TYR A 355 15.56 11.14 7.96
CA TYR A 355 15.12 10.19 8.98
C TYR A 355 13.64 10.29 9.34
N LEU A 356 12.99 11.40 9.01
CA LEU A 356 11.54 11.60 9.17
C LEU A 356 10.77 11.37 7.86
N CYS A 357 11.44 11.51 6.71
CA CYS A 357 10.84 11.42 5.38
C CYS A 357 10.22 10.05 5.10
N GLY A 358 9.01 10.05 4.52
CA GLY A 358 8.32 8.84 4.07
C GLY A 358 8.98 8.15 2.88
N LYS A 359 9.97 8.81 2.26
CA LYS A 359 10.71 8.41 1.05
C LYS A 359 9.83 8.33 -0.19
N GLY A 360 10.45 8.20 -1.35
CA GLY A 360 9.75 8.02 -2.63
C GLY A 360 9.23 6.59 -2.85
N CYS A 361 8.51 6.41 -3.96
CA CYS A 361 8.10 5.10 -4.47
C CYS A 361 9.00 4.73 -5.64
N LEU A 362 9.73 3.59 -5.58
CA LEU A 362 10.67 3.21 -6.64
C LEU A 362 10.01 3.13 -8.03
N GLY A 363 8.78 2.61 -8.10
CA GLY A 363 8.03 2.57 -9.36
C GLY A 363 7.70 3.96 -9.90
N ALA A 364 7.25 4.88 -9.03
CA ALA A 364 7.01 6.27 -9.42
C ALA A 364 8.29 6.99 -9.86
N GLN A 365 9.40 6.71 -9.16
CA GLN A 365 10.72 7.24 -9.49
C GLN A 365 11.11 6.82 -10.91
N PHE A 366 11.07 5.52 -11.21
CA PHE A 366 11.35 5.03 -12.55
C PHE A 366 10.44 5.64 -13.63
N GLU A 367 9.13 5.70 -13.37
CA GLU A 367 8.16 6.31 -14.29
C GLU A 367 8.44 7.79 -14.59
N THR A 368 9.12 8.50 -13.68
CA THR A 368 9.37 9.94 -13.78
C THR A 368 10.79 10.26 -14.26
N THR A 369 11.79 9.52 -13.78
CA THR A 369 13.22 9.83 -13.95
C THR A 369 13.94 8.83 -14.85
N GLY A 370 13.30 7.70 -15.17
CA GLY A 370 13.94 6.57 -15.85
C GLY A 370 14.80 5.70 -14.92
N ASP A 371 14.89 6.03 -13.63
CA ASP A 371 15.72 5.31 -12.66
C ASP A 371 14.95 4.98 -11.37
N LEU A 372 15.08 3.74 -10.89
CA LEU A 372 14.40 3.27 -9.67
C LEU A 372 14.89 4.00 -8.42
N PHE A 373 16.11 4.53 -8.41
CA PHE A 373 16.80 5.04 -7.24
C PHE A 373 17.02 6.57 -7.28
N THR A 374 16.40 7.27 -8.22
CA THR A 374 16.47 8.73 -8.31
C THR A 374 15.16 9.33 -7.79
N PRO A 375 15.17 10.03 -6.63
CA PRO A 375 13.98 10.67 -6.08
C PRO A 375 13.34 11.68 -7.03
N ILE A 376 12.01 11.80 -6.95
CA ILE A 376 11.24 12.79 -7.71
C ILE A 376 11.34 14.15 -6.99
N PRO A 377 11.85 15.22 -7.63
CA PRO A 377 12.05 16.52 -6.98
C PRO A 377 10.79 17.10 -6.32
N THR A 378 9.62 17.03 -6.98
CA THR A 378 8.36 17.54 -6.43
C THR A 378 7.86 16.72 -5.23
N VAL A 379 8.14 15.41 -5.19
CA VAL A 379 7.85 14.58 -4.01
C VAL A 379 8.80 14.89 -2.86
N CYS A 380 10.08 15.19 -3.14
CA CYS A 380 11.00 15.67 -2.11
C CYS A 380 10.51 16.99 -1.50
N GLN A 381 10.07 17.95 -2.33
CA GLN A 381 9.48 19.21 -1.85
C GLN A 381 8.22 18.96 -1.00
N MET A 382 7.34 18.06 -1.46
CA MET A 382 6.14 17.65 -0.74
C MET A 382 6.49 17.10 0.65
N GLU A 383 7.45 16.17 0.74
CA GLU A 383 7.89 15.58 2.02
C GLU A 383 8.51 16.63 2.95
N HIS A 384 9.37 17.52 2.43
CA HIS A 384 9.98 18.59 3.24
C HIS A 384 8.91 19.49 3.85
N TRP A 385 7.94 19.96 3.05
CA TRP A 385 6.90 20.85 3.54
C TRP A 385 5.89 20.16 4.47
N LYS A 386 5.56 18.89 4.18
CA LYS A 386 4.74 18.04 5.05
C LYS A 386 5.37 17.92 6.43
N LEU A 387 6.67 17.65 6.50
CA LEU A 387 7.41 17.52 7.75
C LEU A 387 7.59 18.85 8.48
N TYR A 388 7.85 19.93 7.75
CA TYR A 388 7.87 21.28 8.31
C TYR A 388 6.55 21.61 9.00
N SER A 389 5.43 21.41 8.29
CA SER A 389 4.08 21.62 8.82
C SER A 389 3.76 20.70 10.01
N TYR A 390 4.25 19.46 9.98
CA TYR A 390 4.10 18.52 11.08
C TYR A 390 4.83 18.97 12.34
N VAL A 391 6.09 19.40 12.23
CA VAL A 391 6.90 19.92 13.34
C VAL A 391 6.31 21.23 13.88
N GLU A 392 5.86 22.13 13.00
CA GLU A 392 5.14 23.35 13.37
C GLU A 392 3.93 23.03 14.25
N ALA A 393 3.04 22.13 13.79
CA ALA A 393 1.86 21.77 14.54
C ALA A 393 2.16 21.09 15.88
N LEU A 394 3.19 20.22 15.93
CA LEU A 394 3.62 19.59 17.18
C LEU A 394 4.12 20.62 18.21
N LYS A 395 4.79 21.68 17.73
CA LYS A 395 5.27 22.79 18.57
C LYS A 395 4.10 23.57 19.15
N GLU A 396 3.14 23.95 18.31
CA GLU A 396 1.94 24.71 18.73
C GLU A 396 1.12 23.98 19.80
N ILE A 397 1.00 22.65 19.71
CA ILE A 397 0.26 21.85 20.71
C ILE A 397 1.11 21.47 21.93
N GLY A 398 2.37 21.94 22.03
CA GLY A 398 3.26 21.67 23.16
C GLY A 398 3.74 20.22 23.26
N MET A 399 3.81 19.50 22.13
CA MET A 399 4.22 18.09 22.07
C MET A 399 5.61 17.87 21.46
N LEU A 400 6.22 18.90 20.88
CA LEU A 400 7.50 18.76 20.18
C LEU A 400 8.63 18.26 21.09
N ASP A 401 8.80 18.85 22.27
CA ASP A 401 9.87 18.46 23.20
C ASP A 401 9.67 17.04 23.73
N VAL A 402 8.43 16.68 24.07
CA VAL A 402 8.06 15.31 24.47
C VAL A 402 8.42 14.30 23.38
N ILE A 403 8.17 14.64 22.12
CA ILE A 403 8.52 13.77 20.98
C ILE A 403 10.03 13.65 20.81
N LYS A 404 10.78 14.76 20.94
CA LYS A 404 12.26 14.75 20.87
C LYS A 404 12.86 13.80 21.90
N GLU A 405 12.30 13.72 23.12
CA GLU A 405 12.76 12.79 24.15
C GLU A 405 12.54 11.31 23.81
N ILE A 406 11.49 10.99 23.02
CA ILE A 406 11.08 9.61 22.70
C ILE A 406 11.79 9.07 21.46
N VAL A 407 12.00 9.90 20.43
CA VAL A 407 12.54 9.42 19.15
C VAL A 407 14.04 9.16 19.19
N GLU A 408 14.51 8.30 18.29
CA GLU A 408 15.92 8.01 18.06
C GLU A 408 16.74 9.28 17.74
N PRO A 409 18.05 9.33 18.07
CA PRO A 409 18.90 10.50 17.85
C PRO A 409 18.86 11.07 16.43
N ASP A 410 18.87 10.20 15.42
CA ASP A 410 18.81 10.61 14.00
C ASP A 410 17.50 11.34 13.65
N LYS A 411 16.38 10.87 14.20
CA LYS A 411 15.08 11.54 14.03
C LYS A 411 15.02 12.84 14.81
N ARG A 412 15.57 12.87 16.03
CA ARG A 412 15.68 14.09 16.85
C ARG A 412 16.44 15.19 16.10
N TYR A 413 17.58 14.84 15.50
CA TYR A 413 18.36 15.77 14.66
C TYR A 413 17.50 16.39 13.53
N SER A 414 16.77 15.56 12.77
CA SER A 414 15.88 16.06 11.72
C SER A 414 14.77 16.98 12.26
N ILE A 415 14.24 16.69 13.45
CA ILE A 415 13.24 17.55 14.12
C ILE A 415 13.86 18.89 14.52
N GLU A 416 15.04 18.88 15.14
CA GLU A 416 15.74 20.10 15.57
C GLU A 416 16.13 20.98 14.39
N TRP A 417 16.53 20.38 13.26
CA TRP A 417 16.78 21.10 12.02
C TRP A 417 15.51 21.82 11.52
N LEU A 418 14.38 21.11 11.43
CA LEU A 418 13.10 21.70 11.04
C LEU A 418 12.62 22.77 12.02
N GLU A 419 12.83 22.56 13.31
CA GLU A 419 12.52 23.56 14.33
C GLU A 419 13.38 24.83 14.17
N GLY A 420 14.63 24.69 13.74
CA GLY A 420 15.50 25.81 13.37
C GLY A 420 14.97 26.61 12.18
N GLU A 421 14.44 25.92 11.16
CA GLU A 421 13.84 26.56 9.98
C GLU A 421 12.52 27.28 10.30
N LEU A 422 11.79 26.92 11.36
CA LEU A 422 10.62 27.68 11.82
C LEU A 422 10.96 29.06 12.40
N LYS A 423 12.22 29.28 12.77
CA LYS A 423 12.70 30.54 13.36
C LYS A 423 13.23 31.53 12.32
N ARG A 424 13.37 31.08 11.07
CA ARG A 424 13.81 31.86 9.91
C ARG A 424 12.59 32.30 9.12
#